data_AF-A0A7Z2VJT5-F1
#
_entry.id   AF-A0A7Z2VJT5-F1
#
_cell.length_a   1.000
_cell.length_b   1.000
_cell.length_c   1.000
_cell.angle_alpha   90.00
_cell.angle_beta   90.00
_cell.angle_gamma   90.00
#
_symmetry.space_group_name_H-M   'P 1'
#
loop_
_entity.id
_entity.type
_entity.pdbx_description
1 polymer ?
#
loop_
_entity_poly.entity_id
_entity_poly.type
_entity_poly.pdbx_seq_one_letter_code
_entity_poly.pdbx_strand_id
1 'polypeptide(L)'
;MESKTKLSIIMRRIENLRNEMVQSFLQNGTDMSNPQVLRLSRLLDDQLNKYERCKREIKSGSSSPTVKSPLFIFRNPHVVSQSGHCF
;
A
#
# COMPACT_ATOMS: atom_id res chain seq x y z
N MET A 1 13.99 20.78 10.25
CA MET A 1 13.01 19.70 10.53
C MET A 1 12.36 19.32 9.22
N GLU A 2 12.81 18.23 8.59
CA GLU A 2 12.23 17.78 7.31
C GLU A 2 10.90 17.08 7.55
N SER A 3 9.81 17.71 7.08
CA SER A 3 8.49 17.07 6.97
C SER A 3 8.59 15.91 5.98
N LYS A 4 8.70 14.67 6.49
CA LYS A 4 8.72 13.48 5.63
C LYS A 4 7.43 13.40 4.84
N THR A 5 7.53 13.40 3.52
CA THR A 5 6.39 13.18 2.63
C THR A 5 5.79 11.80 2.91
N LYS A 6 4.48 11.65 2.72
CA LYS A 6 3.76 10.38 2.97
C LYS A 6 4.41 9.18 2.26
N LEU A 7 4.91 9.40 1.04
CA LEU A 7 5.68 8.39 0.29
C LEU A 7 6.97 7.97 1.01
N SER A 8 7.72 8.90 1.60
CA SER A 8 8.94 8.60 2.35
C SER A 8 8.64 7.75 3.59
N ILE A 9 7.51 7.98 4.26
CA ILE A 9 7.07 7.18 5.41
C ILE A 9 6.73 5.75 4.98
N ILE A 10 5.96 5.58 3.90
CA ILE A 10 5.59 4.26 3.39
C ILE A 10 6.83 3.51 2.89
N MET A 11 7.74 4.20 2.18
CA MET A 11 8.98 3.62 1.68
C MET A 11 9.87 3.10 2.81
N ARG A 12 10.04 3.88 3.89
CA ARG A 12 10.78 3.42 5.07
C ARG A 12 10.15 2.18 5.71
N ARG A 13 8.82 2.10 5.72
CA ARG A 13 8.10 0.95 6.27
C ARG A 13 8.26 -0.30 5.41
N ILE A 14 8.27 -0.15 4.08
CA ILE A 14 8.59 -1.23 3.13
C ILE A 14 10.00 -1.77 3.39
N GLU A 15 10.99 -0.88 3.53
CA GLU A 15 12.37 -1.30 3.81
C GLU A 15 12.51 -2.04 5.13
N ASN A 16 11.82 -1.59 6.18
CA ASN A 16 11.83 -2.28 7.47
C ASN A 16 11.23 -3.68 7.36
N LEU A 17 10.06 -3.81 6.72
CA LEU A 17 9.39 -5.10 6.54
C LEU A 17 10.23 -6.06 5.69
N ARG A 18 10.92 -5.55 4.65
CA ARG A 18 11.84 -6.36 3.84
C ARG A 18 13.00 -6.89 4.69
N ASN A 19 13.61 -6.04 5.51
CA ASN A 19 14.71 -6.44 6.39
C ASN A 19 14.25 -7.48 7.42
N GLU A 20 13.09 -7.28 8.04
CA GLU A 20 12.51 -8.25 8.98
C GLU A 20 12.20 -9.59 8.29
N MET A 21 11.69 -9.56 7.06
CA MET A 21 11.39 -10.78 6.29
C MET A 21 12.67 -11.56 5.96
N VAL A 22 13.73 -10.88 5.53
CA VAL A 22 15.03 -11.50 5.25
C VAL A 22 15.63 -12.09 6.52
N GLN A 23 15.60 -11.37 7.64
CA GLN A 23 16.10 -11.89 8.91
C GLN A 23 15.30 -13.12 9.36
N SER A 24 13.97 -13.07 9.30
CA SER A 24 13.11 -14.19 9.64
C SER A 24 13.37 -15.39 8.74
N PHE A 25 13.58 -15.18 7.44
CA PHE A 25 13.89 -16.23 6.48
C PHE A 25 15.24 -16.90 6.79
N LEU A 26 16.29 -16.11 7.05
CA LEU A 26 17.61 -16.64 7.39
C LEU A 26 17.63 -17.38 8.73
N GLN A 27 16.95 -16.84 9.75
CA GLN A 27 16.87 -17.47 11.08
C GLN A 27 16.11 -18.79 11.09
N ASN A 28 15.13 -18.97 10.19
CA ASN A 28 14.32 -20.17 10.10
C ASN A 28 14.83 -21.16 9.03
N GLY A 29 16.13 -21.10 8.70
CA GLY A 29 16.75 -22.05 7.79
C GLY A 29 16.29 -21.94 6.34
N THR A 30 15.95 -20.72 5.89
CA THR A 30 15.49 -20.44 4.52
C THR A 30 14.15 -21.11 4.16
N ASP A 31 13.30 -21.35 5.14
CA ASP A 31 11.94 -21.82 4.91
C ASP A 31 10.96 -20.67 4.61
N MET A 32 10.40 -20.66 3.40
CA MET A 32 9.35 -19.72 2.99
C MET A 32 7.96 -20.09 3.52
N SER A 33 7.79 -21.31 4.03
CA SER A 33 6.55 -21.79 4.64
C SER A 33 6.35 -21.24 6.05
N ASN A 34 7.39 -20.61 6.60
CA ASN A 34 7.38 -20.07 7.95
C ASN A 34 6.25 -19.03 8.09
N PRO A 35 5.37 -19.15 9.10
CA PRO A 35 4.21 -18.28 9.24
C PRO A 35 4.57 -16.82 9.47
N GLN A 36 5.75 -16.53 10.04
CA GLN A 36 6.25 -15.18 10.22
C GLN A 36 6.71 -14.58 8.88
N VAL A 37 7.41 -15.35 8.05
CA VAL A 37 7.80 -14.94 6.68
C VAL A 37 6.56 -14.68 5.82
N LEU A 38 5.55 -15.56 5.88
CA LEU A 38 4.27 -15.40 5.18
C LEU A 38 3.48 -14.17 5.66
N ARG A 39 3.51 -13.89 6.97
CA ARG A 39 2.87 -12.69 7.51
C ARG A 39 3.59 -11.42 7.04
N LEU A 40 4.92 -11.42 7.06
CA LEU A 40 5.74 -10.29 6.63
C LEU A 40 5.59 -10.03 5.13
N SER A 41 5.50 -11.07 4.31
CA SER A 41 5.27 -10.93 2.86
C SER A 41 3.91 -10.29 2.57
N ARG A 42 2.85 -10.68 3.30
CA ARG A 42 1.52 -10.05 3.17
C ARG A 42 1.50 -8.59 3.58
N LEU A 43 2.22 -8.24 4.67
CA LEU A 43 2.35 -6.85 5.10
C LEU A 43 3.14 -6.01 4.10
N LEU A 44 4.19 -6.59 3.51
CA LEU A 44 4.99 -5.93 2.48
C LEU A 44 4.15 -5.62 1.24
N ASP A 45 3.34 -6.58 0.78
CA ASP A 45 2.41 -6.39 -0.33
C ASP A 45 1.40 -5.26 -0.07
N ASP A 46 0.79 -5.22 1.11
CA ASP A 46 -0.12 -4.13 1.51
C ASP A 46 0.57 -2.76 1.47
N GLN A 47 1.81 -2.65 1.95
CA GLN A 47 2.55 -1.39 1.92
C GLN A 47 2.96 -0.99 0.50
N LEU A 48 3.33 -1.94 -0.36
CA LEU A 48 3.62 -1.69 -1.78
C LEU A 48 2.37 -1.19 -2.52
N ASN A 49 1.22 -1.81 -2.27
CA ASN A 49 -0.05 -1.36 -2.82
C ASN A 49 -0.42 0.06 -2.38
N LYS A 50 -0.18 0.40 -1.11
CA LYS A 50 -0.36 1.77 -0.59
C LYS A 50 0.61 2.75 -1.23
N TYR A 51 1.87 2.37 -1.41
CA TYR A 51 2.87 3.18 -2.09
C TYR A 51 2.46 3.50 -3.52
N GLU A 52 2.06 2.48 -4.29
CA GLU A 52 1.63 2.65 -5.69
C GLU A 52 0.35 3.48 -5.80
N ARG A 53 -0.59 3.36 -4.85
CA ARG A 53 -1.77 4.23 -4.78
C ARG A 53 -1.38 5.69 -4.51
N CYS A 54 -0.59 5.95 -3.46
CA CYS A 54 -0.15 7.30 -3.14
C CYS A 54 0.69 7.93 -4.25
N LYS A 55 1.54 7.14 -4.91
CA LYS A 55 2.35 7.59 -6.05
C LYS A 55 1.48 7.97 -7.24
N ARG A 56 0.41 7.20 -7.52
CA ARG A 56 -0.58 7.55 -8.56
C ARG A 56 -1.35 8.81 -8.20
N GLU A 57 -1.77 8.98 -6.96
CA GLU A 57 -2.50 10.18 -6.50
C GLU A 57 -1.63 11.45 -6.62
N ILE A 58 -0.34 11.37 -6.26
CA ILE A 58 0.60 12.49 -6.42
C ILE A 58 0.86 12.79 -7.91
N LYS A 59 1.02 11.75 -8.74
CA LYS A 59 1.20 11.91 -10.19
C LYS A 59 -0.06 12.42 -10.90
N SER A 60 -1.23 12.08 -10.37
CA SER A 60 -2.57 12.47 -10.87
C SER A 60 -3.02 13.84 -10.36
N GLY A 61 -2.15 14.62 -9.71
CA GLY A 61 -2.37 16.04 -9.39
C GLY A 61 -2.60 16.94 -10.61
N SER A 62 -2.66 16.37 -11.82
CA SER A 62 -3.23 16.98 -13.01
C SER A 62 -3.99 15.92 -13.81
N SER A 63 -5.22 16.24 -14.20
CA SER A 63 -6.19 15.46 -15.00
C SER A 63 -7.05 14.41 -14.28
N SER A 64 -8.36 14.68 -14.36
CA SER A 64 -9.53 14.01 -13.82
C SER A 64 -9.63 12.49 -14.07
N PRO A 65 -10.38 11.75 -13.24
CA PRO A 65 -10.49 10.29 -13.38
C PRO A 65 -11.43 9.93 -14.53
N THR A 66 -10.87 9.33 -15.58
CA THR A 66 -11.66 8.57 -16.56
C THR A 66 -10.91 7.29 -16.88
N VAL A 67 -11.45 6.14 -16.47
CA VAL A 67 -11.65 4.92 -17.29
C VAL A 67 -12.21 3.80 -16.38
N LYS A 68 -13.54 3.69 -16.39
CA LYS A 68 -14.35 2.51 -16.69
C LYS A 68 -13.81 1.13 -16.24
N SER A 69 -14.40 0.58 -15.19
CA SER A 69 -14.60 -0.88 -15.05
C SER A 69 -16.11 -1.14 -15.01
N PRO A 70 -16.65 -2.08 -15.81
CA PRO A 70 -18.07 -2.33 -15.85
C PRO A 70 -18.50 -3.27 -14.72
N LEU A 71 -19.59 -2.85 -14.07
CA LEU A 71 -20.71 -3.70 -13.65
C LEU A 71 -20.46 -4.77 -12.57
N PHE A 72 -20.59 -4.37 -11.31
CA PHE A 72 -21.41 -5.11 -10.34
C PHE A 72 -22.29 -4.11 -9.59
N ILE A 73 -23.60 -4.21 -9.80
CA ILE A 73 -24.63 -3.32 -9.28
C ILE A 73 -25.10 -3.82 -7.91
N PHE A 74 -25.15 -2.93 -6.91
CA PHE A 74 -26.26 -2.89 -5.94
C PHE A 74 -26.47 -1.45 -5.42
N ARG A 75 -27.38 -0.73 -6.11
CA ARG A 75 -28.49 0.05 -5.55
C ARG A 75 -28.22 0.93 -4.30
N ASN A 76 -28.02 2.24 -4.48
CA ASN A 76 -28.96 3.35 -4.13
C ASN A 76 -28.20 4.71 -4.01
N PRO A 77 -28.76 5.84 -4.45
CA PRO A 77 -28.05 7.12 -4.54
C PRO A 77 -28.27 7.97 -3.29
N HIS A 78 -27.21 8.25 -2.54
CA HIS A 78 -27.17 9.46 -1.72
C HIS A 78 -25.77 10.06 -1.77
N VAL A 79 -25.74 11.29 -2.26
CA VAL A 79 -24.57 12.15 -2.37
C VAL A 79 -23.91 12.28 -1.00
N VAL A 80 -22.65 11.90 -0.89
CA VAL A 80 -21.68 12.61 -0.05
C VAL A 80 -20.35 12.61 -0.81
N SER A 81 -20.06 13.79 -1.35
CA SER A 81 -18.71 14.23 -1.65
C SER A 81 -17.90 14.17 -0.35
N GLN A 82 -16.98 13.22 -0.23
CA GLN A 82 -15.96 13.27 0.80
C GLN A 82 -14.59 13.11 0.16
N SER A 83 -13.88 14.22 0.19
CA SER A 83 -12.44 14.36 0.03
C SER A 83 -11.72 13.22 0.76
N GLY A 84 -11.19 12.28 -0.02
CA GLY A 84 -10.29 11.24 0.43
C GLY A 84 -8.94 11.84 0.81
N HIS A 85 -8.90 12.54 1.93
CA HIS A 85 -7.67 12.93 2.61
C HIS A 85 -7.04 11.63 3.11
N CYS A 86 -5.90 11.24 2.56
CA CYS A 86 -5.11 10.15 3.13
C CYS A 86 -4.64 10.60 4.52
N PHE A 87 -5.35 10.22 5.58
CA PHE A 87 -4.93 10.42 6.97
C PHE A 87 -3.96 9.32 7.40
#